data_AF-A0A7S1GJT9-F1
#
_entry.id   AF-A0A7S1GJT9-F1
#
_cell.length_a   1.000
_cell.length_b   1.000
_cell.length_c   1.000
_cell.angle_alpha   90.00
_cell.angle_beta   90.00
_cell.angle_gamma   90.00
#
_symmetry.space_group_name_H-M   'P 1'
#
loop_
_entity.id
_entity.type
_entity.pdbx_description
1 polymer ?
#
loop_
_entity_poly.entity_id
_entity_poly.type
_entity_poly.pdbx_seq_one_letter_code
_entity_poly.pdbx_strand_id
1 'polypeptide(L)'
;KKANSGTTWKKPFAGSSHAAGIIVEKVGVEAKQPNSAVRKCVRVQLKKNNKRITAYVPRDGGMSFCDENDEVLVSGFGRSGHAVGDLPGVRFKIIKVCSTSLLALWLRKKEKPMK
;
A
#
# COMPACT_ATOMS: atom_id res chain seq x y z
N LYS A 1 -18.58 15.97 -14.07
CA LYS A 1 -17.99 15.03 -15.06
C LYS A 1 -17.54 13.68 -14.47
N LYS A 2 -16.66 13.61 -13.46
CA LYS A 2 -16.17 12.30 -12.95
C LYS A 2 -17.22 11.45 -12.22
N ALA A 3 -18.13 12.08 -11.46
CA ALA A 3 -19.21 11.36 -10.75
C ALA A 3 -20.09 10.53 -11.70
N ASN A 4 -20.53 11.14 -12.82
CA ASN A 4 -21.44 10.49 -13.78
C ASN A 4 -20.70 9.59 -14.80
N SER A 5 -19.36 9.60 -14.82
CA SER A 5 -18.56 8.86 -15.81
C SER A 5 -18.33 7.38 -15.49
N GLY A 6 -18.81 6.88 -14.34
CA GLY A 6 -18.57 5.51 -13.87
C GLY A 6 -17.11 5.16 -13.57
N THR A 7 -16.16 6.09 -13.76
CA THR A 7 -14.71 5.86 -13.59
C THR A 7 -14.31 5.43 -12.18
N THR A 8 -15.11 5.77 -11.16
CA THR A 8 -14.90 5.35 -9.76
C THR A 8 -14.92 3.83 -9.60
N TRP A 9 -15.83 3.13 -10.27
CA TRP A 9 -15.98 1.67 -10.18
C TRP A 9 -14.86 0.92 -10.90
N LYS A 10 -14.28 1.53 -11.95
CA LYS A 10 -13.13 0.96 -12.69
C LYS A 10 -11.82 1.01 -11.88
N LYS A 11 -11.71 1.91 -10.89
CA LYS A 11 -10.51 2.04 -10.04
C LYS A 11 -10.27 0.79 -9.17
N PRO A 12 -9.03 0.53 -8.73
CA PRO A 12 -8.73 -0.63 -7.88
C PRO A 12 -9.55 -0.71 -6.60
N PHE A 13 -9.93 0.43 -6.00
CA PHE A 13 -10.71 0.44 -4.77
C PHE A 13 -12.22 0.48 -4.99
N ALA A 14 -12.69 0.65 -6.24
CA ALA A 14 -14.12 0.72 -6.59
C ALA A 14 -14.94 1.66 -5.69
N GLY A 15 -14.38 2.83 -5.33
CA GLY A 15 -15.04 3.82 -4.47
C GLY A 15 -14.86 3.63 -2.96
N SER A 16 -14.35 2.47 -2.50
CA SER A 16 -14.04 2.26 -1.07
C SER A 16 -12.80 3.05 -0.62
N SER A 17 -12.77 3.42 0.67
CA SER A 17 -11.64 4.14 1.27
C SER A 17 -10.41 3.25 1.47
N HIS A 18 -10.63 1.98 1.80
CA HIS A 18 -9.60 0.98 2.09
C HIS A 18 -9.86 -0.32 1.34
N ALA A 19 -8.83 -1.14 1.18
CA ALA A 19 -8.99 -2.49 0.63
C ALA A 19 -8.01 -3.45 1.30
N ALA A 20 -8.51 -4.65 1.63
CA ALA A 20 -7.66 -5.76 2.05
C ALA A 20 -7.01 -6.42 0.83
N GLY A 21 -5.79 -6.90 1.02
CA GLY A 21 -5.02 -7.58 -0.01
C GLY A 21 -3.96 -8.51 0.58
N ILE A 22 -3.30 -9.24 -0.31
CA ILE A 22 -2.23 -10.18 0.01
C ILE A 22 -0.95 -9.67 -0.65
N ILE A 23 0.17 -9.68 0.08
CA ILE A 23 1.47 -9.33 -0.49
C ILE A 23 1.93 -10.44 -1.44
N VAL A 24 2.29 -10.04 -2.66
CA VAL A 24 2.84 -10.95 -3.68
C VAL A 24 4.36 -10.91 -3.67
N GLU A 25 4.94 -9.71 -3.71
CA GLU A 25 6.39 -9.51 -3.82
C GLU A 25 6.81 -8.19 -3.18
N LYS A 26 8.07 -8.14 -2.76
CA LYS A 26 8.75 -6.95 -2.24
C LYS A 26 9.39 -6.19 -3.41
N VAL A 27 9.12 -4.89 -3.52
CA VAL A 27 9.57 -4.07 -4.67
C VAL A 27 10.30 -2.81 -4.19
N GLY A 28 11.52 -2.59 -4.68
CA GLY A 28 12.20 -1.30 -4.57
C GLY A 28 11.80 -0.39 -5.73
N VAL A 29 11.25 0.79 -5.43
CA VAL A 29 10.93 1.80 -6.45
C VAL A 29 11.92 2.94 -6.33
N GLU A 30 12.62 3.26 -7.42
CA GLU A 30 13.52 4.40 -7.48
C GLU A 30 12.73 5.72 -7.41
N ALA A 31 13.26 6.67 -6.64
CA ALA A 31 12.71 8.00 -6.55
C ALA A 31 12.87 8.75 -7.89
N LYS A 32 11.91 9.61 -8.21
CA LYS A 32 12.05 10.56 -9.30
C LYS A 32 13.18 11.54 -9.00
N GLN A 33 13.98 11.83 -10.02
CA GLN A 33 14.93 12.95 -10.04
C GLN A 33 14.19 14.23 -9.62
N PRO A 34 14.75 15.10 -8.76
CA PRO A 34 16.17 15.24 -8.37
C PRO A 34 16.60 14.43 -7.13
N ASN A 35 15.70 13.64 -6.52
CA ASN A 35 16.01 12.89 -5.32
C ASN A 35 16.67 11.55 -5.67
N SER A 36 17.66 11.13 -4.88
CA SER A 36 18.26 9.79 -4.95
C SER A 36 17.86 8.98 -3.73
N ALA A 37 16.95 8.01 -3.91
CA ALA A 37 16.53 7.07 -2.88
C ALA A 37 15.81 5.87 -3.49
N VAL A 38 15.94 4.71 -2.85
CA VAL A 38 15.10 3.53 -3.14
C VAL A 38 13.96 3.49 -2.12
N ARG A 39 12.72 3.61 -2.60
CA ARG A 39 11.53 3.59 -1.77
C ARG A 39 11.01 2.16 -1.63
N LYS A 40 10.90 1.71 -0.38
CA LYS A 40 10.42 0.37 -0.02
C LYS A 40 8.91 0.28 -0.31
N CYS A 41 8.56 -0.53 -1.30
CA CYS A 41 7.19 -0.80 -1.70
C CYS A 41 6.92 -2.31 -1.72
N VAL A 42 5.66 -2.67 -1.83
CA VAL A 42 5.24 -4.06 -2.04
C VAL A 42 4.18 -4.11 -3.12
N ARG A 43 4.15 -5.23 -3.84
CA ARG A 43 3.04 -5.56 -4.72
C ARG A 43 1.98 -6.27 -3.90
N VAL A 44 0.75 -5.76 -3.96
CA VAL A 44 -0.40 -6.31 -3.24
C VAL A 44 -1.45 -6.73 -4.25
N GLN A 45 -1.92 -7.96 -4.13
CA GLN A 45 -3.13 -8.42 -4.83
C GLN A 45 -4.34 -8.18 -3.93
N LEU A 46 -5.28 -7.36 -4.39
CA LEU A 46 -6.49 -7.07 -3.64
C LEU A 46 -7.41 -8.29 -3.59
N LYS A 47 -7.89 -8.68 -2.41
CA LYS A 47 -8.76 -9.86 -2.24
C LYS A 47 -10.10 -9.74 -2.98
N LYS A 48 -10.67 -8.53 -3.01
CA LYS A 48 -12.01 -8.28 -3.57
C LYS A 48 -12.10 -8.31 -5.10
N ASN A 49 -11.01 -8.06 -5.81
CA ASN A 49 -11.04 -7.90 -7.26
C ASN A 49 -9.79 -8.43 -7.98
N ASN A 50 -8.90 -9.12 -7.27
CA ASN A 50 -7.66 -9.71 -7.79
C ASN A 50 -6.75 -8.73 -8.55
N LYS A 51 -6.97 -7.41 -8.42
CA LYS A 51 -6.11 -6.41 -9.06
C LYS A 51 -4.81 -6.30 -8.29
N ARG A 52 -3.69 -6.35 -9.01
CA ARG A 52 -2.36 -6.10 -8.47
C ARG A 52 -2.10 -4.60 -8.42
N ILE A 53 -1.73 -4.10 -7.25
CA ILE A 53 -1.37 -2.71 -7.00
C ILE A 53 0.00 -2.63 -6.35
N THR A 54 0.69 -1.51 -6.54
CA THR A 54 1.91 -1.20 -5.79
C THR A 54 1.56 -0.28 -4.63
N ALA A 55 1.95 -0.66 -3.41
CA ALA A 55 1.73 0.10 -2.20
C ALA A 55 3.06 0.44 -1.52
N TYR A 56 3.17 1.67 -1.04
CA TYR A 56 4.32 2.12 -0.24
C TYR A 56 4.23 1.57 1.19
N VAL A 57 5.38 1.16 1.73
CA VAL A 57 5.51 0.80 3.14
C VAL A 57 6.02 2.02 3.91
N PRO A 58 5.20 2.63 4.77
CA PRO A 58 5.62 3.80 5.53
C PRO A 58 6.51 3.43 6.72
N ARG A 59 7.26 4.44 7.21
CA ARG A 59 8.23 4.37 8.32
C ARG A 59 9.48 3.57 7.98
N ASP A 60 10.56 3.91 8.66
CA ASP A 60 11.81 3.16 8.52
C ASP A 60 11.70 1.80 9.22
N GLY A 61 12.35 0.79 8.66
CA GLY A 61 12.23 -0.61 9.09
C GLY A 61 10.84 -1.25 8.85
N GLY A 62 9.86 -0.51 8.32
CA GLY A 62 8.49 -1.02 8.11
C GLY A 62 8.41 -2.27 7.22
N MET A 63 9.39 -2.41 6.32
CA MET A 63 9.50 -3.55 5.41
C MET A 63 9.80 -4.87 6.11
N SER A 64 10.46 -4.83 7.27
CA SER A 64 10.78 -6.03 8.04
C SER A 64 9.55 -6.70 8.64
N PHE A 65 8.43 -5.99 8.77
CA PHE A 65 7.17 -6.54 9.29
C PHE A 65 6.28 -7.15 8.21
N CYS A 66 6.56 -6.85 6.94
CA CYS A 66 5.76 -7.29 5.80
C CYS A 66 6.42 -8.52 5.17
N ASP A 67 5.74 -9.66 5.19
CA ASP A 67 6.21 -10.88 4.53
C ASP A 67 5.36 -11.23 3.31
N GLU A 68 5.87 -12.12 2.47
CA GLU A 68 5.11 -12.63 1.34
C GLU A 68 3.90 -13.42 1.83
N ASN A 69 2.77 -13.31 1.12
CA ASN A 69 1.48 -13.91 1.48
C ASN A 69 0.82 -13.36 2.75
N ASP A 70 1.38 -12.33 3.39
CA ASP A 70 0.71 -11.64 4.49
C ASP A 70 -0.52 -10.88 4.01
N GLU A 71 -1.52 -10.84 4.89
CA GLU A 71 -2.69 -10.01 4.69
C GLU A 71 -2.43 -8.57 5.13
N VAL A 72 -2.72 -7.63 4.24
CA VAL A 72 -2.51 -6.21 4.47
C VAL A 72 -3.76 -5.39 4.22
N LEU A 73 -3.90 -4.31 4.98
CA LEU A 73 -4.89 -3.27 4.72
C LEU A 73 -4.22 -2.10 4.02
N VAL A 74 -4.71 -1.78 2.84
CA VAL A 74 -4.18 -0.73 1.97
C VAL A 74 -5.14 0.47 1.97
N SER A 75 -4.59 1.69 1.99
CA SER A 75 -5.33 2.94 1.81
C SER A 75 -4.80 3.75 0.64
N GLY A 76 -5.60 4.71 0.17
CA GLY A 76 -5.11 5.77 -0.70
C GLY A 76 -4.02 6.62 -0.04
N PHE A 77 -3.14 7.20 -0.85
CA PHE A 77 -2.02 8.03 -0.40
C PHE A 77 -2.34 9.54 -0.36
N GLY A 78 -3.62 9.91 -0.50
CA GLY A 78 -4.11 11.27 -0.26
C GLY A 78 -4.27 12.19 -1.49
N ARG A 79 -3.60 11.95 -2.62
CA ARG A 79 -3.74 12.81 -3.83
C ARG A 79 -4.86 12.39 -4.77
N SER A 80 -6.04 12.02 -4.25
CA SER A 80 -7.24 11.67 -5.05
C SER A 80 -7.00 10.66 -6.19
N GLY A 81 -6.08 9.72 -5.97
CA GLY A 81 -5.69 8.72 -6.95
C GLY A 81 -4.54 9.14 -7.87
N HIS A 82 -3.78 10.19 -7.56
CA HIS A 82 -2.49 10.46 -8.19
C HIS A 82 -1.36 9.85 -7.37
N ALA A 83 -0.22 9.61 -8.03
CA ALA A 83 1.00 9.24 -7.34
C ALA A 83 1.51 10.42 -6.49
N VAL A 84 2.23 10.11 -5.42
CA VAL A 84 2.57 11.12 -4.40
C VAL A 84 4.07 11.29 -4.28
N GLY A 85 4.49 12.56 -4.22
CA GLY A 85 5.89 12.94 -4.04
C GLY A 85 6.77 12.44 -5.19
N ASP A 86 7.90 11.89 -4.80
CA ASP A 86 8.95 11.31 -5.65
C ASP A 86 8.65 9.88 -6.10
N LEU A 87 7.53 9.27 -5.68
CA LEU A 87 7.19 7.90 -6.03
C LEU A 87 6.48 7.81 -7.39
N PRO A 88 7.08 7.24 -8.45
CA PRO A 88 6.39 7.00 -9.71
C PRO A 88 5.36 5.87 -9.55
N GLY A 89 4.13 6.09 -10.00
CA GLY A 89 3.10 5.04 -10.08
C GLY A 89 2.51 4.55 -8.74
N VAL A 90 3.13 4.88 -7.60
CA VAL A 90 2.63 4.46 -6.27
C VAL A 90 1.57 5.43 -5.78
N ARG A 91 0.34 4.92 -5.66
CA ARG A 91 -0.87 5.70 -5.30
C ARG A 91 -1.46 5.32 -3.95
N PHE A 92 -0.88 4.29 -3.32
CA PHE A 92 -1.42 3.62 -2.15
C PHE A 92 -0.34 3.39 -1.09
N LYS A 93 -0.75 3.26 0.17
CA LYS A 93 0.10 2.86 1.29
C LYS A 93 -0.49 1.71 2.08
N ILE A 94 0.37 0.98 2.77
CA ILE A 94 -0.03 0.04 3.81
C ILE A 94 -0.34 0.78 5.11
N ILE A 95 -1.41 0.36 5.79
CA ILE A 95 -1.77 0.81 7.14
C ILE A 95 -1.63 -0.33 8.16
N LYS A 96 -2.08 -1.54 7.80
CA LYS A 96 -2.08 -2.71 8.69
C LYS A 96 -1.47 -3.93 8.00
N VAL A 97 -0.85 -4.78 8.78
CA VAL A 97 -0.29 -6.08 8.40
C VAL A 97 -0.79 -7.12 9.42
N CYS A 98 -1.32 -8.25 8.97
CA CYS A 98 -1.85 -9.33 9.81
C CYS A 98 -2.75 -8.81 10.94
N SER A 99 -3.77 -8.02 10.56
CA SER A 99 -4.74 -7.36 11.47
C SER A 99 -4.16 -6.35 12.47
N THR A 100 -2.85 -6.15 12.49
CA THR A 100 -2.15 -5.24 13.40
C THR A 100 -1.72 -3.97 12.65
N SER A 101 -1.84 -2.81 13.28
CA SER A 101 -1.42 -1.57 12.63
C SER A 101 0.10 -1.50 12.53
N LEU A 102 0.61 -1.09 11.37
CA LEU A 102 2.04 -0.96 11.13
C LEU A 102 2.67 0.07 12.09
N LEU A 103 1.91 1.09 12.48
CA LEU A 103 2.32 2.07 13.48
C LEU A 103 2.48 1.44 14.88
N ALA A 104 1.61 0.51 15.28
CA ALA A 104 1.72 -0.16 16.57
C ALA A 104 2.90 -1.14 16.60
N LEU A 105 3.16 -1.84 15.50
CA LEU A 105 4.35 -2.68 15.32
C LEU A 105 5.64 -1.84 15.40
N TRP A 106 5.66 -0.70 14.70
CA TRP A 106 6.82 0.20 14.70
C TRP A 106 7.09 0.83 16.07
N LEU A 107 6.05 1.23 16.81
CA LEU A 107 6.17 1.72 18.19
C LEU A 107 6.39 0.61 19.24
N ARG A 108 6.48 -0.67 18.82
CA ARG A 108 6.58 -1.83 19.72
C ARG A 108 5.45 -1.90 20.77
N LYS A 109 4.28 -1.34 20.45
CA LYS A 109 3.08 -1.42 21.32
C LYS A 109 2.32 -2.72 21.14
N LYS A 110 2.54 -3.40 20.01
CA LYS A 110 1.99 -4.71 19.69
C LYS A 110 3.04 -5.51 18.94
N GLU A 111 2.97 -6.82 19.07
CA GLU A 111 3.78 -7.74 18.29
C GLU A 111 2.99 -8.26 17.10
N LYS A 112 3.69 -8.71 16.07
CA LYS A 112 3.07 -9.33 14.90
C LYS A 112 2.52 -10.69 15.38
N PRO A 113 1.21 -10.96 15.19
CA PRO A 113 0.68 -12.27 15.51
C PRO A 113 1.40 -13.31 14.65
N MET A 114 2.03 -14.29 15.29
CA MET A 114 2.56 -15.47 14.62
C MET A 114 1.37 -16.31 14.12
N LYS A 115 1.42 -16.74 12.86
CA LYS A 115 0.47 -17.70 12.30
C LYS A 115 0.99 -19.11 12.52
#